data_AF-A0A1M5DHX0-F1
#
_entry.id   AF-A0A1M5DHX0-F1
#
_cell.length_a   1.000
_cell.length_b   1.000
_cell.length_c   1.000
_cell.angle_alpha   90.00
_cell.angle_beta   90.00
_cell.angle_gamma   90.00
#
_symmetry.space_group_name_H-M   'P 1'
#
loop_
_entity.id
_entity.type
_entity.pdbx_description
1 polymer ?
#
loop_
_entity_poly.entity_id
_entity_poly.type
_entity_poly.pdbx_seq_one_letter_code
_entity_poly.pdbx_strand_id
1 'polypeptide(L)'
;MEIAIFILSTVFFQLPFAFFQHSIRKYKRLESYNPMESLNYTVNNGQLDNMVLKIVIFISGLMIAFFPLWKAINIHWIFVVFINLIMLYLLTPFLAFAIYPKNRILNVKQLSFLTITCLVFAIMLFLIGSNLS
;
A
#
# COMPACT_ATOMS: atom_id res chain seq x y z
N MET A 1 -21.36 0.52 12.20
CA MET A 1 -21.03 0.20 10.79
C MET A 1 -19.91 1.12 10.28
N GLU A 2 -19.90 2.40 10.66
CA GLU A 2 -18.87 3.38 10.30
C GLU A 2 -17.43 3.00 10.66
N ILE A 3 -17.18 2.45 11.86
CA ILE A 3 -15.82 2.07 12.30
C ILE A 3 -15.16 1.10 11.31
N ALA A 4 -15.92 0.11 10.82
CA ALA A 4 -15.41 -0.85 9.85
C ALA A 4 -15.07 -0.19 8.51
N ILE A 5 -15.86 0.80 8.08
CA ILE A 5 -15.61 1.57 6.84
C ILE A 5 -14.33 2.38 6.97
N PHE A 6 -14.09 3.02 8.12
CA PHE A 6 -12.86 3.76 8.37
C PHE A 6 -11.63 2.85 8.43
N ILE A 7 -11.71 1.70 9.11
CA ILE A 7 -10.62 0.71 9.11
C ILE A 7 -10.34 0.22 7.68
N LEU A 8 -11.37 -0.05 6.89
CA LEU A 8 -11.22 -0.46 5.50
C LEU A 8 -10.53 0.64 4.67
N SER A 9 -10.93 1.90 4.84
CA SER A 9 -10.29 3.05 4.21
C SER A 9 -8.79 3.14 4.57
N THR A 10 -8.43 2.97 5.85
CA THR A 10 -7.04 2.90 6.30
C THR A 10 -6.26 1.80 5.57
N VAL A 11 -6.82 0.59 5.49
CA VAL A 11 -6.18 -0.53 4.78
C VAL A 11 -5.96 -0.19 3.30
N PHE A 12 -6.92 0.41 2.62
CA PHE A 12 -6.76 0.82 1.21
C PHE A 12 -5.69 1.89 1.02
N PHE A 13 -5.53 2.84 1.95
CA PHE A 13 -4.41 3.80 1.89
C PHE A 13 -3.04 3.12 2.04
N GLN A 14 -2.97 2.03 2.81
CA GLN A 14 -1.74 1.29 3.10
C GLN A 14 -1.40 0.21 2.05
N LEU A 15 -2.39 -0.34 1.35
CA LEU A 15 -2.20 -1.43 0.37
C LEU A 15 -1.13 -1.14 -0.71
N PRO A 16 -1.08 0.06 -1.33
CA PRO A 16 -0.04 0.40 -2.29
C PRO A 16 1.39 0.20 -1.76
N PHE A 17 1.60 0.52 -0.48
CA PHE A 17 2.89 0.34 0.18
C PHE A 17 3.26 -1.13 0.30
N ALA A 18 2.33 -1.97 0.72
CA ALA A 18 2.57 -3.41 0.82
C ALA A 18 2.85 -4.04 -0.56
N PHE A 19 2.09 -3.66 -1.60
CA PHE A 19 2.32 -4.16 -2.97
C PHE A 19 3.66 -3.71 -3.55
N PHE A 20 4.06 -2.47 -3.27
CA PHE A 20 5.36 -1.95 -3.65
C PHE A 20 6.49 -2.73 -2.97
N GLN A 21 6.42 -2.93 -1.66
CA GLN A 21 7.39 -3.73 -0.93
C GLN A 21 7.46 -5.17 -1.44
N HIS A 22 6.32 -5.80 -1.73
CA HIS A 22 6.28 -7.15 -2.30
C HIS A 22 6.96 -7.22 -3.67
N SER A 23 6.74 -6.22 -4.53
CA SER A 23 7.37 -6.14 -5.85
C SER A 23 8.88 -6.01 -5.74
N ILE A 24 9.38 -5.14 -4.84
CA ILE A 24 10.81 -5.01 -4.56
C ILE A 24 11.40 -6.32 -4.03
N ARG A 25 10.74 -6.96 -3.06
CA ARG A 25 11.24 -8.22 -2.47
C ARG A 25 11.35 -9.32 -3.52
N LYS A 26 10.37 -9.46 -4.41
CA LYS A 26 10.44 -10.43 -5.52
C LYS A 26 11.51 -10.07 -6.53
N TYR A 27 11.64 -8.79 -6.88
CA TYR A 27 12.69 -8.34 -7.79
C TYR A 27 14.10 -8.63 -7.23
N LYS A 28 14.37 -8.32 -5.96
CA LYS A 28 15.65 -8.63 -5.31
C LYS A 28 15.95 -10.13 -5.27
N ARG A 29 14.92 -10.98 -5.09
CA ARG A 29 15.08 -12.44 -5.17
C ARG A 29 15.42 -12.90 -6.58
N LEU A 30 14.76 -12.34 -7.60
CA LEU A 30 15.06 -12.63 -9.00
C LEU A 30 16.49 -12.22 -9.34
N GLU A 31 16.92 -11.04 -8.91
CA GLU A 31 18.28 -10.54 -9.08
C GLU A 31 19.33 -11.47 -8.44
N SER A 32 19.05 -12.02 -7.25
CA SER A 32 19.96 -12.97 -6.59
C SER A 32 20.03 -14.35 -7.24
N TYR A 33 18.94 -14.84 -7.84
CA TYR A 33 18.85 -16.21 -8.37
C TYR A 33 19.09 -16.28 -9.89
N ASN A 34 18.64 -15.28 -10.64
CA ASN A 34 18.76 -15.20 -12.09
C ASN A 34 18.99 -13.74 -12.57
N PRO A 35 20.24 -13.23 -12.48
CA PRO A 35 20.55 -11.83 -12.78
C PRO A 35 20.34 -11.46 -14.26
N MET A 36 20.43 -12.42 -15.17
CA MET A 36 20.17 -12.17 -16.61
C MET A 36 18.69 -11.88 -16.86
N GLU A 37 17.81 -12.61 -16.18
CA GLU A 37 16.37 -12.38 -16.26
C GLU A 37 15.95 -11.07 -15.58
N SER A 38 16.60 -10.67 -14.48
CA SER A 38 16.34 -9.37 -13.84
C SER A 38 16.80 -8.20 -14.72
N LEU A 39 17.90 -8.34 -15.46
CA LEU A 39 18.33 -7.36 -16.46
C LEU A 39 17.30 -7.22 -17.58
N ASN A 40 16.84 -8.33 -18.16
CA ASN A 40 15.81 -8.33 -19.19
C ASN A 40 14.50 -7.70 -18.69
N TYR A 41 14.10 -8.00 -17.45
CA TYR A 41 12.96 -7.37 -16.82
C TYR A 41 13.14 -5.85 -16.72
N THR A 42 14.30 -5.39 -16.25
CA THR A 42 14.59 -3.96 -16.06
C THR A 42 14.60 -3.19 -17.37
N VAL A 43 15.17 -3.77 -18.43
CA VAL A 43 15.18 -3.17 -19.77
C VAL A 43 13.76 -3.03 -20.32
N ASN A 44 12.92 -4.05 -20.17
CA ASN A 44 11.56 -4.05 -20.73
C ASN A 44 10.57 -3.22 -19.91
N ASN A 45 10.76 -3.15 -18.58
CA ASN A 45 9.75 -2.64 -17.66
C ASN A 45 10.18 -1.39 -16.89
N GLY A 46 11.45 -0.98 -17.04
CA GLY A 46 12.08 0.07 -16.25
C GLY A 46 12.48 -0.39 -14.85
N GLN A 47 13.33 0.41 -14.20
CA GLN A 47 13.70 0.18 -12.80
C GLN A 47 12.52 0.50 -11.86
N LEU A 48 12.33 -0.33 -10.85
CA LEU A 48 11.41 -0.09 -9.74
C LEU A 48 11.84 1.08 -8.84
N ASP A 49 12.96 1.73 -9.14
CA ASP A 49 13.56 2.81 -8.36
C ASP A 49 13.00 4.21 -8.71
N ASN A 50 11.69 4.31 -8.87
CA ASN A 50 11.05 5.61 -9.05
C ASN A 50 10.85 6.26 -7.67
N MET A 51 11.71 7.23 -7.34
CA MET A 51 11.69 7.96 -6.06
C MET A 51 10.35 8.68 -5.81
N VAL A 52 9.75 9.27 -6.85
CA VAL A 52 8.46 9.97 -6.72
C VAL A 52 7.37 8.98 -6.32
N LEU A 53 7.28 7.83 -6.99
CA LEU A 53 6.31 6.79 -6.66
C LEU A 53 6.51 6.27 -5.23
N LYS A 54 7.76 6.05 -4.81
CA LYS A 54 8.10 5.66 -3.42
C LYS A 54 7.56 6.64 -2.39
N ILE A 55 7.80 7.94 -2.62
CA ILE A 55 7.36 9.00 -1.71
C ILE A 55 5.83 9.06 -1.65
N VAL A 56 5.15 9.02 -2.80
CA VAL A 56 3.68 9.05 -2.85
C VAL A 56 3.08 7.87 -2.08
N ILE A 57 3.61 6.67 -2.30
CA ILE A 57 3.15 5.46 -1.63
C ILE A 57 3.41 5.50 -0.11
N PHE A 58 4.54 6.07 0.30
CA PHE A 58 4.87 6.21 1.71
C PHE A 58 3.97 7.23 2.41
N ILE A 59 3.78 8.41 1.80
CA ILE A 59 2.89 9.44 2.33
C ILE A 59 1.46 8.93 2.41
N SER A 60 0.97 8.22 1.40
CA SER A 60 -0.39 7.68 1.43
C SER A 60 -0.58 6.67 2.56
N GLY A 61 0.35 5.72 2.69
CA GLY A 61 0.25 4.65 3.69
C GLY A 61 0.48 5.14 5.12
N LEU A 62 1.27 6.19 5.34
CA LEU A 62 1.67 6.62 6.68
C LEU A 62 0.93 7.86 7.16
N MET A 63 0.85 8.90 6.33
CA MET A 63 0.24 10.17 6.72
C MET A 63 -1.26 10.18 6.43
N ILE A 64 -1.67 9.77 5.23
CA ILE A 64 -3.09 9.88 4.83
C ILE A 64 -3.93 8.80 5.53
N ALA A 65 -3.39 7.60 5.71
CA ALA A 65 -4.06 6.50 6.42
C ALA A 65 -4.37 6.82 7.91
N PHE A 66 -3.68 7.81 8.49
CA PHE A 66 -3.87 8.23 9.88
C PHE A 66 -5.26 8.83 10.12
N PHE A 67 -5.77 9.64 9.19
CA PHE A 67 -7.06 10.33 9.33
C PHE A 67 -8.24 9.38 9.52
N PRO A 68 -8.47 8.37 8.65
CA PRO A 68 -9.53 7.39 8.86
C PRO A 68 -9.32 6.60 10.16
N LEU A 69 -8.08 6.23 10.49
CA LEU A 69 -7.79 5.43 11.68
C LEU A 69 -8.11 6.19 12.98
N TRP A 70 -7.77 7.48 13.02
CA TRP A 70 -8.09 8.36 14.15
C TRP A 70 -9.60 8.47 14.36
N LYS A 71 -10.37 8.68 13.29
CA LYS A 71 -11.84 8.67 13.33
C LYS A 71 -12.41 7.32 13.78
N ALA A 72 -11.81 6.20 13.39
CA ALA A 72 -12.30 4.87 13.73
C ALA A 72 -12.17 4.53 15.22
N ILE A 73 -11.04 4.88 15.83
CA ILE A 73 -10.65 4.36 17.14
C ILE A 73 -10.92 5.39 18.26
N ASN A 74 -10.94 6.68 17.93
CA ASN A 74 -11.19 7.79 18.87
C ASN A 74 -10.34 7.71 20.16
N ILE A 75 -9.05 7.37 20.01
CA ILE A 75 -8.06 7.35 21.10
C ILE A 75 -7.06 8.49 20.88
N HIS A 76 -6.29 8.84 21.92
CA HIS A 76 -5.17 9.76 21.85
C HIS A 76 -4.26 9.49 20.64
N TRP A 77 -3.91 10.56 19.93
CA TRP A 77 -3.26 10.52 18.61
C TRP A 77 -1.97 9.68 18.57
N ILE A 78 -1.18 9.68 19.64
CA ILE A 78 0.05 8.86 19.77
C ILE A 78 -0.26 7.36 19.60
N PHE A 79 -1.30 6.85 20.26
CA PHE A 79 -1.66 5.43 20.12
C PHE A 79 -2.16 5.11 18.71
N VAL A 80 -2.83 6.06 18.06
CA VAL A 80 -3.26 5.90 16.66
C VAL A 80 -2.05 5.79 15.74
N VAL A 81 -0.98 6.56 15.98
CA VAL A 81 0.27 6.42 15.21
C VAL A 81 0.86 5.02 15.37
N PHE A 82 0.92 4.51 16.61
CA PHE A 82 1.42 3.16 16.86
C PHE A 82 0.57 2.08 16.17
N ILE A 83 -0.76 2.19 16.25
CA ILE A 83 -1.67 1.25 15.59
C ILE A 83 -1.51 1.35 14.07
N ASN A 84 -1.36 2.55 13.51
CA ASN A 84 -1.14 2.75 12.08
C ASN A 84 0.13 2.03 11.60
N LEU A 85 1.22 2.15 12.35
CA LEU A 85 2.48 1.46 12.06
C LEU A 85 2.33 -0.06 12.17
N ILE A 86 1.67 -0.55 13.23
CA ILE A 86 1.37 -1.97 13.40
C ILE A 86 0.55 -2.49 12.22
N MET A 87 -0.51 -1.78 11.80
CA MET A 87 -1.31 -2.18 10.64
C MET A 87 -0.48 -2.17 9.36
N LEU A 88 0.33 -1.13 9.12
CA LEU A 88 1.14 -0.99 7.91
C LEU A 88 2.17 -2.11 7.74
N TYR A 89 2.81 -2.54 8.83
CA TYR A 89 3.92 -3.51 8.78
C TYR A 89 3.53 -4.95 9.11
N LEU A 90 2.46 -5.18 9.87
CA LEU A 90 1.99 -6.52 10.22
C LEU A 90 0.76 -6.90 9.40
N LEU A 91 -0.31 -6.12 9.51
CA LEU A 91 -1.64 -6.54 9.05
C LEU A 91 -1.81 -6.41 7.53
N THR A 92 -1.44 -5.26 6.98
CA THR A 92 -1.58 -4.94 5.56
C THR A 92 -0.73 -5.84 4.65
N PRO A 93 0.49 -6.27 5.01
CA PRO A 93 1.25 -7.24 4.22
C PRO A 93 0.56 -8.60 4.09
N PHE A 94 -0.16 -9.09 5.11
CA PHE A 94 -0.92 -10.34 4.99
C PHE A 94 -2.07 -10.22 3.99
N LEU A 95 -2.81 -9.12 4.04
CA LEU A 95 -3.89 -8.83 3.08
C LEU A 95 -3.35 -8.63 1.66
N ALA A 96 -2.26 -7.87 1.54
CA ALA A 96 -1.60 -7.67 0.26
C ALA A 96 -1.10 -8.99 -0.32
N PHE A 97 -0.56 -9.91 0.48
CA PHE A 97 -0.12 -11.22 0.00
C PHE A 97 -1.26 -12.04 -0.62
N ALA A 98 -2.47 -11.98 -0.04
CA ALA A 98 -3.63 -12.69 -0.57
C ALA A 98 -4.08 -12.17 -1.94
N ILE A 99 -3.95 -10.85 -2.15
CA ILE A 99 -4.42 -10.16 -3.37
C ILE A 99 -3.32 -10.08 -4.44
N TYR A 100 -2.04 -10.05 -4.05
CA TYR A 100 -0.93 -9.83 -4.97
C TYR A 100 -0.71 -11.03 -5.90
N PRO A 101 -0.45 -10.82 -7.20
CA PRO A 101 -0.24 -11.91 -8.15
C PRO A 101 0.96 -12.77 -7.76
N LYS A 102 0.73 -14.08 -7.57
CA LYS A 102 1.75 -15.03 -7.06
C LYS A 102 3.00 -15.11 -7.94
N ASN A 103 2.87 -15.07 -9.26
CA ASN A 103 3.97 -15.34 -10.20
C ASN A 103 4.39 -14.13 -11.04
N ARG A 104 4.12 -12.90 -10.60
CA ARG A 104 4.52 -11.69 -11.33
C ARG A 104 5.18 -10.67 -10.41
N ILE A 105 6.14 -9.94 -10.98
CA ILE A 105 6.66 -8.68 -10.43
C ILE A 105 5.88 -7.58 -11.16
N LEU A 106 5.27 -6.67 -10.40
CA LEU A 106 4.53 -5.56 -10.99
C LEU A 106 5.49 -4.50 -11.52
N ASN A 107 5.24 -4.03 -12.73
CA ASN A 107 5.98 -2.92 -13.32
C ASN A 107 5.55 -1.58 -12.72
N VAL A 108 6.34 -0.51 -12.95
CA VAL A 108 6.03 0.85 -12.47
C VAL A 108 4.62 1.29 -12.90
N LYS A 109 4.25 1.08 -14.17
CA LYS A 109 2.90 1.44 -14.68
C LYS A 109 1.78 0.72 -13.94
N GLN A 110 1.97 -0.57 -13.64
CA GLN A 110 0.99 -1.39 -12.93
C GLN A 110 0.89 -0.97 -11.46
N LEU A 111 2.02 -0.69 -10.81
CA LEU A 111 2.07 -0.17 -9.44
C LEU A 111 1.40 1.20 -9.34
N SER A 112 1.65 2.10 -10.28
CA SER A 112 1.00 3.41 -10.33
C SER A 112 -0.52 3.28 -10.51
N PHE A 113 -0.97 2.47 -11.46
CA PHE A 113 -2.39 2.22 -11.67
C PHE A 113 -3.06 1.68 -10.39
N LEU A 114 -2.43 0.66 -9.78
CA LEU A 114 -2.93 0.07 -8.55
C LEU A 114 -2.95 1.10 -7.42
N THR A 115 -1.90 1.90 -7.27
CA THR A 115 -1.83 2.97 -6.26
C THR A 115 -2.99 3.94 -6.42
N ILE A 116 -3.24 4.43 -7.64
CA ILE A 116 -4.35 5.34 -7.93
C ILE A 116 -5.69 4.70 -7.59
N THR A 117 -5.93 3.45 -8.01
CA THR A 117 -7.20 2.76 -7.70
C THR A 117 -7.41 2.60 -6.19
N CYS A 118 -6.39 2.19 -5.45
CA CYS A 118 -6.48 2.05 -4.00
C CYS A 118 -6.74 3.39 -3.31
N LEU A 119 -6.08 4.47 -3.75
CA LEU A 119 -6.30 5.81 -3.22
C LEU A 119 -7.73 6.30 -3.47
N VAL A 120 -8.25 6.12 -4.69
CA VAL A 120 -9.63 6.50 -5.03
C VAL A 120 -10.62 5.74 -4.14
N PHE A 121 -10.46 4.42 -4.00
CA PHE A 121 -11.31 3.63 -3.11
C PHE A 121 -11.19 4.06 -1.65
N ALA A 122 -9.98 4.33 -1.17
CA ALA A 122 -9.75 4.77 0.21
C ALA A 122 -10.46 6.11 0.50
N ILE A 123 -10.39 7.07 -0.43
CA ILE A 123 -11.06 8.37 -0.33
C ILE A 123 -12.58 8.19 -0.37
N MET A 124 -13.11 7.39 -1.30
CA MET A 124 -14.55 7.12 -1.36
C MET A 124 -15.08 6.52 -0.06
N LEU A 125 -14.38 5.52 0.49
CA LEU A 125 -14.76 4.89 1.76
C LEU A 125 -14.70 5.89 2.92
N PHE A 126 -13.68 6.74 2.97
CA PHE A 126 -13.56 7.76 4.01
C PHE A 126 -14.72 8.77 3.97
N LEU A 127 -15.10 9.23 2.77
CA LEU A 127 -16.22 10.16 2.58
C LEU A 127 -17.55 9.51 2.95
N ILE A 128 -17.78 8.27 2.52
CA ILE A 128 -19.00 7.50 2.88
C ILE A 128 -19.09 7.36 4.40
N GLY A 129 -18.02 6.91 5.06
CA GLY A 129 -17.99 6.79 6.51
C GLY A 129 -18.23 8.12 7.23
N SER A 130 -17.73 9.23 6.68
CA SER A 130 -17.93 10.57 7.27
C SER A 130 -19.32 11.17 7.04
N ASN A 131 -20.05 10.74 6.01
CA ASN A 131 -21.42 11.17 5.77
C ASN A 131 -22.44 10.35 6.57
N LEU A 132 -22.05 9.16 7.02
CA LEU A 132 -22.86 8.28 7.86
C LEU A 132 -22.77 8.64 9.35
N SER A 133 -21.67 9.28 9.78
CA SER A 133 -21.40 9.71 11.16
C SER A 133 -22.01 11.08 11.48
#